data_AF-R5LM94-F1
#
_entry.id   AF-R5LM94-F1
#
_cell.length_a   1.000
_cell.length_b   1.000
_cell.length_c   1.000
_cell.angle_alpha   90.00
_cell.angle_beta   90.00
_cell.angle_gamma   90.00
#
_symmetry.space_group_name_H-M   'P 1'
#
loop_
_entity.id
_entity.type
_entity.pdbx_description
1 polymer ?
#
loop_
_entity_poly.entity_id
_entity_poly.type
_entity_poly.pdbx_seq_one_letter_code
_entity_poly.pdbx_strand_id
1 'polypeptide(L)'
;MFSTEMNKGDWSGNLEFQCAFGHKFTASPRLILEGGHWCDECERKSWNYGNREKVDPLFAQVWDPLHDPDELREYPKEVSEKDV
;
A
#
# COMPACT_ATOMS: atom_id res chain seq x y z
N MET A 1 7.80 4.40 6.47
CA MET A 1 9.10 3.75 6.20
C MET A 1 9.76 3.44 7.53
N PHE A 2 10.20 2.21 7.75
CA PHE A 2 10.74 1.73 9.04
C PHE A 2 12.27 1.63 9.01
N SER A 3 12.87 1.34 7.85
CA SER A 3 14.32 1.41 7.70
C SER A 3 14.85 2.83 7.90
N THR A 4 15.94 2.94 8.68
CA THR A 4 16.64 4.20 8.94
C THR A 4 17.76 4.48 7.94
N GLU A 5 18.14 3.48 7.14
CA GLU A 5 19.23 3.55 6.18
C GLU A 5 18.78 2.99 4.83
N MET A 6 19.34 3.51 3.74
CA MET A 6 19.13 3.00 2.39
C MET A 6 20.34 3.31 1.50
N ASN A 7 20.63 2.41 0.55
CA ASN A 7 21.60 2.69 -0.51
C ASN A 7 20.93 3.59 -1.56
N LYS A 8 21.32 4.86 -1.61
CA LYS A 8 20.75 5.80 -2.59
C LYS A 8 20.99 5.31 -4.01
N GLY A 9 19.93 5.26 -4.81
CA GLY A 9 19.98 4.75 -6.18
C GLY A 9 19.76 3.24 -6.29
N ASP A 10 19.69 2.50 -5.18
CA ASP A 10 19.23 1.11 -5.20
C ASP A 10 17.70 1.06 -5.15
N TRP A 11 17.10 0.75 -6.30
CA TRP A 11 15.65 0.61 -6.46
C TRP A 11 15.16 -0.82 -6.25
N SER A 12 16.06 -1.79 -6.21
CA SER A 12 15.77 -3.22 -6.16
C SER A 12 15.92 -3.82 -4.77
N GLY A 13 16.79 -3.24 -3.94
CA GLY A 13 17.01 -3.66 -2.57
C GLY A 13 15.75 -3.54 -1.72
N ASN A 14 15.54 -4.51 -0.83
CA ASN A 14 14.42 -4.48 0.09
C ASN A 14 14.71 -3.51 1.24
N LEU A 15 13.68 -2.75 1.60
CA LEU A 15 13.63 -1.91 2.79
C LEU A 15 12.44 -2.35 3.65
N GLU A 16 12.50 -2.03 4.93
CA GLU A 16 11.41 -2.25 5.87
C GLU A 16 10.43 -1.07 5.85
N PHE A 17 9.16 -1.40 5.72
CA PHE A 17 8.06 -0.46 5.70
C PHE A 17 7.04 -0.78 6.80
N GLN A 18 6.25 0.23 7.13
CA GLN A 18 5.10 0.11 7.98
C GLN A 18 3.98 0.93 7.36
N CYS A 19 2.81 0.33 7.12
CA CYS A 19 1.65 1.06 6.61
C CYS A 19 0.92 1.80 7.75
N ALA A 20 -0.04 2.65 7.40
CA ALA A 20 -0.80 3.44 8.37
C ALA A 20 -1.62 2.60 9.37
N PHE A 21 -1.95 1.35 9.04
CA PHE A 21 -2.61 0.41 9.97
C PHE A 21 -1.61 -0.31 10.91
N GLY A 22 -0.31 -0.10 10.72
CA GLY A 22 0.74 -0.67 11.57
C GLY A 22 1.32 -2.00 11.08
N HIS A 23 0.85 -2.56 9.96
CA HIS A 23 1.44 -3.76 9.35
C HIS A 23 2.87 -3.49 8.89
N LYS A 24 3.79 -4.42 9.20
CA LYS A 24 5.20 -4.34 8.85
C LYS A 24 5.52 -5.30 7.72
N PHE A 25 6.21 -4.84 6.69
CA PHE A 25 6.55 -5.65 5.53
C PHE A 25 7.85 -5.16 4.89
N THR A 26 8.45 -6.02 4.06
CA THR A 26 9.64 -5.69 3.28
C THR A 26 9.30 -5.63 1.80
N ALA A 27 9.76 -4.58 1.13
CA ALA A 27 9.55 -4.40 -0.31
C ALA A 27 10.69 -3.58 -0.90
N SER A 28 10.84 -3.59 -2.22
CA SER A 28 11.76 -2.69 -2.89
C SER A 28 11.10 -1.35 -3.22
N PRO A 29 11.86 -0.24 -3.31
CA PRO A 29 11.33 1.04 -3.80
C PRO A 29 10.64 0.91 -5.16
N ARG A 30 11.18 0.08 -6.07
CA ARG A 30 10.57 -0.20 -7.37
C ARG A 30 9.18 -0.83 -7.24
N LEU A 31 9.03 -1.83 -6.38
CA LEU A 31 7.76 -2.52 -6.18
C LEU A 31 6.67 -1.57 -5.67
N ILE A 32 7.03 -0.68 -4.74
CA ILE A 32 6.09 0.27 -4.12
C ILE A 32 5.78 1.44 -5.06
N LEU A 33 6.80 2.10 -5.61
CA LEU A 33 6.64 3.36 -6.35
C LEU A 33 6.28 3.15 -7.81
N GLU A 34 6.85 2.14 -8.48
CA GLU A 34 6.53 1.83 -9.89
C GLU A 34 5.46 0.75 -10.00
N GLY A 35 5.52 -0.27 -9.13
CA GLY A 35 4.55 -1.38 -9.14
C GLY A 35 3.23 -1.07 -8.45
N GLY A 36 3.19 -0.04 -7.59
CA GLY A 36 1.99 0.33 -6.82
C GLY A 36 1.59 -0.66 -5.73
N HIS A 37 2.40 -1.68 -5.48
CA HIS A 37 2.13 -2.69 -4.45
C HIS A 37 2.64 -2.17 -3.11
N TRP A 38 1.72 -1.88 -2.18
CA TRP A 38 2.08 -1.28 -0.91
C TRP A 38 2.14 -2.32 0.20
N CYS A 39 0.99 -2.76 0.72
CA CYS A 39 0.92 -3.58 1.92
C CYS A 39 0.15 -4.85 1.62
N ASP A 40 0.84 -5.99 1.71
CA ASP A 40 0.26 -7.31 1.44
C ASP A 40 -0.89 -7.65 2.39
N GLU A 41 -0.83 -7.24 3.66
CA GLU A 41 -1.93 -7.46 4.60
C GLU A 41 -3.18 -6.66 4.22
N CYS A 42 -3.02 -5.38 3.86
CA CYS A 42 -4.14 -4.53 3.44
C CYS A 42 -4.76 -5.00 2.12
N GLU A 43 -3.93 -5.49 1.19
CA GLU A 43 -4.38 -5.92 -0.14
C GLU A 43 -4.73 -7.42 -0.20
N ARG A 44 -4.49 -8.17 0.90
CA ARG A 44 -4.93 -9.55 1.21
C ARG A 44 -6.25 -9.95 0.55
N LYS A 45 -7.31 -9.34 1.06
CA LYS A 45 -8.69 -9.83 0.87
C LYS A 45 -9.51 -8.96 -0.04
N SER A 46 -9.13 -7.69 -0.17
CA SER A 46 -9.93 -6.69 -0.85
C SER A 46 -9.12 -5.44 -1.18
N TRP A 47 -9.70 -4.59 -2.01
CA TRP A 47 -9.32 -3.19 -2.13
C TRP A 47 -10.23 -2.34 -1.27
N ASN A 48 -9.73 -1.89 -0.13
CA ASN A 48 -10.43 -1.07 0.86
C ASN A 48 -9.96 0.40 0.82
N TYR A 49 -9.82 0.96 -0.39
CA TYR A 49 -9.14 2.24 -0.59
C TYR A 49 -9.79 3.40 0.16
N GLY A 50 -11.12 3.39 0.30
CA GLY A 50 -11.88 4.31 1.16
C GLY A 50 -11.74 4.11 2.67
N ASN A 51 -10.96 3.13 3.14
CA ASN A 51 -10.48 3.14 4.52
C ASN A 51 -9.00 3.54 4.62
N ARG A 52 -8.24 3.41 3.53
CA ARG A 52 -6.79 3.70 3.49
C ARG A 52 -6.53 5.19 3.45
N GLU A 53 -7.25 5.93 2.62
CA GLU A 53 -7.20 7.40 2.53
C GLU A 53 -7.39 8.09 3.89
N LYS A 54 -8.24 7.56 4.79
CA LYS A 54 -8.49 8.16 6.11
C LYS A 54 -7.28 8.15 7.04
N VAL A 55 -6.33 7.27 6.77
CA VAL A 55 -5.18 7.01 7.66
C VAL A 55 -3.84 7.20 6.96
N ASP A 56 -3.79 7.24 5.62
CA ASP A 56 -2.59 7.39 4.82
C ASP A 56 -2.62 8.72 4.03
N PRO A 57 -1.96 9.79 4.54
CA PRO A 57 -1.94 11.09 3.88
C PRO A 57 -1.32 11.07 2.47
N LEU A 58 -0.37 10.15 2.22
CA LEU A 58 0.25 10.04 0.91
C LEU A 58 -0.74 9.47 -0.10
N PHE A 59 -1.54 8.49 0.31
CA PHE A 59 -2.60 7.94 -0.53
C PHE A 59 -3.76 8.94 -0.71
N ALA A 60 -4.16 9.63 0.36
CA ALA A 60 -5.22 10.65 0.35
C ALA A 60 -4.98 11.74 -0.70
N GLN A 61 -3.73 12.19 -0.89
CA GLN A 61 -3.41 13.22 -1.89
C GLN A 61 -3.85 12.87 -3.33
N VAL A 62 -3.89 11.57 -3.66
CA VAL A 62 -4.29 11.06 -4.97
C VAL A 62 -5.78 10.67 -4.97
N TRP A 63 -6.27 10.16 -3.85
CA TRP A 63 -7.65 9.68 -3.70
C TRP A 63 -8.68 10.82 -3.63
N ASP A 64 -8.47 11.79 -2.74
CA ASP A 64 -9.38 12.89 -2.43
C ASP A 64 -9.87 13.70 -3.64
N PRO A 65 -9.03 14.07 -4.64
CA PRO A 65 -9.52 14.82 -5.79
C PRO A 65 -10.35 13.99 -6.78
N LEU A 66 -10.42 12.67 -6.61
CA LEU A 66 -11.04 11.74 -7.56
C LEU A 66 -12.30 11.03 -7.02
N HIS A 67 -12.57 11.11 -5.71
CA HIS A 67 -13.63 10.35 -5.04
C HIS A 67 -14.35 11.20 -3.99
N ASP A 68 -15.59 10.84 -3.65
CA ASP A 68 -16.32 11.51 -2.58
C ASP A 68 -15.75 11.14 -1.19
N PRO A 69 -15.74 12.07 -0.20
CA PRO A 69 -15.17 11.80 1.13
C PRO A 69 -15.83 10.67 1.92
N ASP A 70 -17.04 10.26 1.53
CA ASP A 70 -17.81 9.18 2.13
C ASP A 70 -17.78 7.88 1.29
N GLU A 71 -16.99 7.83 0.21
CA GLU A 71 -16.82 6.64 -0.61
C GLU A 71 -16.05 5.53 0.13
N LEU A 72 -16.79 4.64 0.78
CA LEU A 72 -16.26 3.51 1.58
C LEU A 72 -16.36 2.16 0.87
N ARG A 73 -16.44 2.15 -0.46
CA ARG A 73 -16.64 0.89 -1.21
C ARG A 73 -15.41 -0.01 -1.08
N GLU A 74 -15.66 -1.26 -0.72
CA GLU A 74 -14.65 -2.32 -0.67
C GLU A 74 -14.88 -3.31 -1.82
N TYR A 75 -13.82 -3.61 -2.56
CA TYR A 75 -13.85 -4.58 -3.67
C TYR A 75 -13.17 -5.88 -3.22
N PRO A 76 -13.91 -6.97 -2.93
CA PRO A 76 -13.31 -8.23 -2.51
C PRO A 76 -12.51 -8.87 -3.65
N LYS A 77 -11.39 -9.51 -3.31
CA LYS A 77 -10.62 -10.35 -4.23
C LYS A 77 -11.23 -11.77 -4.23
N GLU A 78 -11.82 -12.17 -5.35
CA GLU A 78 -12.50 -13.48 -5.49
C GLU A 78 -11.52 -14.66 -5.65
N VAL A 79 -10.26 -14.39 -6.00
CA VAL A 79 -9.17 -15.37 -6.06
C VAL A 79 -7.99 -14.87 -5.23
N SER A 80 -7.42 -15.74 -4.38
CA SER A 80 -6.19 -15.40 -3.66
C SER A 80 -4.97 -15.69 -4.52
N GLU A 81 -3.90 -14.91 -4.33
CA GLU A 81 -2.62 -15.11 -5.03
C GLU A 81 -1.97 -16.48 -4.75
N LYS A 82 -2.56 -17.29 -3.86
CA LYS A 82 -2.13 -18.66 -3.52
C LYS A 82 -2.98 -19.75 -4.16
N ASP A 83 -4.05 -19.40 -4.88
CA ASP A 83 -4.96 -20.35 -5.52
C ASP A 83 -4.59 -20.66 -6.98
N VAL A 84 -3.36 -20.30 -7.39
CA VAL A 84 -2.77 -20.60 -8.72
C VAL A 84 -1.87 -21.82 -8.65
#